data_AF-A0A3L7XHR6-F1
#
_entry.id   AF-A0A3L7XHR6-F1
#
_cell.length_a   1.000
_cell.length_b   1.000
_cell.length_c   1.000
_cell.angle_alpha   90.00
_cell.angle_beta   90.00
_cell.angle_gamma   90.00
#
_symmetry.space_group_name_H-M   'P 1'
#
loop_
_entity.id
_entity.type
_entity.pdbx_description
1 polymer ?
#
loop_
_entity_poly.entity_id
_entity_poly.type
_entity_poly.pdbx_seq_one_letter_code
_entity_poly.pdbx_strand_id
1 'polypeptide(L)'
;MAIGLLVAGGVLEVRAFLTSATIGIPSDLPWALAVFDVTRHPIALYRTLGMLILAGLLFWQGDFTRPGRVVGWAIFGYALLRLLADGFLADAATISGIRVSQLIALAVALGAVLMLSGSAFEEKENQAE
;
A
#
# COMPACT_ATOMS: atom_id res chain seq x y z
N MET A 1 15.81 3.98 3.41
CA MET A 1 15.29 2.63 3.74
C MET A 1 13.86 2.40 3.26
N ALA A 2 12.93 3.35 3.43
CA ALA A 2 11.52 3.17 3.06
C ALA A 2 11.28 2.72 1.59
N ILE A 3 11.94 3.35 0.61
CA ILE A 3 11.81 2.97 -0.81
C ILE A 3 12.26 1.52 -1.03
N GLY A 4 13.38 1.10 -0.43
CA GLY A 4 13.86 -0.27 -0.53
C GLY A 4 12.89 -1.30 0.06
N LEU A 5 12.21 -0.95 1.16
CA LEU A 5 11.18 -1.80 1.76
C LEU A 5 9.95 -1.96 0.85
N LEU A 6 9.54 -0.90 0.14
CA LEU A 6 8.46 -0.98 -0.84
C LEU A 6 8.82 -1.90 -2.01
N VAL A 7 10.04 -1.79 -2.54
CA VAL A 7 10.53 -2.67 -3.61
C VAL A 7 10.59 -4.13 -3.13
N ALA A 8 11.13 -4.37 -1.93
CA ALA A 8 11.17 -5.70 -1.33
C ALA A 8 9.76 -6.28 -1.14
N GLY A 9 8.81 -5.47 -0.66
CA GLY A 9 7.39 -5.86 -0.58
C GLY A 9 6.80 -6.22 -1.94
N GLY A 10 7.12 -5.45 -2.99
CA GLY A 10 6.71 -5.76 -4.36
C GLY A 10 7.21 -7.13 -4.83
N VAL A 11 8.47 -7.47 -4.53
CA VAL A 11 9.04 -8.80 -4.83
C VAL A 11 8.33 -9.92 -4.07
N LEU A 12 7.97 -9.70 -2.80
CA LEU A 12 7.20 -10.68 -2.02
C LEU A 12 5.81 -10.94 -2.60
N GLU A 13 5.16 -9.91 -3.13
CA GLU A 13 3.86 -10.05 -3.80
C GLU A 13 4.00 -10.74 -5.17
N VAL A 14 5.08 -10.54 -5.92
CA VAL A 14 5.36 -11.35 -7.13
C VAL A 14 5.52 -12.82 -6.77
N ARG A 15 6.26 -13.13 -5.70
CA ARG A 15 6.32 -14.51 -5.20
C ARG A 15 4.93 -15.04 -4.88
N ALA A 16 4.12 -14.27 -4.16
CA ALA A 16 2.77 -14.68 -3.77
C ALA A 16 1.86 -14.93 -4.97
N PHE A 17 2.01 -14.13 -6.04
CA PHE A 17 1.34 -14.35 -7.32
C PHE A 17 1.76 -15.70 -7.94
N LEU A 18 3.07 -15.94 -8.09
CA LEU A 18 3.58 -17.17 -8.71
C LEU A 18 3.21 -18.43 -7.94
N THR A 19 3.09 -18.36 -6.61
CA THR A 19 2.69 -19.51 -5.78
C THR A 19 1.20 -19.57 -5.50
N SER A 20 0.38 -18.66 -6.06
CA SER A 20 -1.04 -18.51 -5.72
C SER A 20 -1.31 -18.39 -4.21
N ALA A 21 -0.36 -17.86 -3.44
CA ALA A 21 -0.49 -17.72 -1.98
C ALA A 21 -1.39 -16.54 -1.59
N THR A 22 -1.72 -15.68 -2.55
CA THR A 22 -2.65 -14.56 -2.35
C THR A 22 -3.57 -14.49 -3.56
N ILE A 23 -4.83 -14.84 -3.34
CA ILE A 23 -5.86 -14.92 -4.37
C ILE A 23 -6.94 -13.85 -4.17
N GLY A 24 -7.44 -13.32 -5.28
CA GLY A 24 -8.54 -12.38 -5.26
C GLY A 24 -9.92 -13.04 -5.21
N ILE A 25 -10.94 -12.23 -4.93
CA ILE A 25 -12.34 -12.60 -5.14
C ILE A 25 -12.62 -12.86 -6.63
N PRO A 26 -13.66 -13.64 -6.97
CA PRO A 26 -14.07 -13.87 -8.35
C PRO A 26 -14.30 -12.57 -9.12
N SER A 27 -13.97 -12.56 -10.41
CA SER A 27 -14.04 -11.38 -11.27
C SER A 27 -14.21 -11.76 -12.73
N ASP A 28 -15.00 -10.98 -13.45
CA ASP A 28 -15.24 -11.13 -14.90
C ASP A 28 -14.51 -10.05 -15.73
N LEU A 29 -13.60 -9.30 -15.10
CA LEU A 29 -12.83 -8.25 -15.77
C LEU A 29 -11.86 -8.87 -16.79
N PRO A 30 -11.56 -8.18 -17.92
CA PRO A 30 -10.76 -8.75 -19.00
C PRO A 30 -9.28 -9.01 -18.62
N TRP A 31 -8.81 -8.48 -17.49
CA TRP A 31 -7.49 -8.75 -16.91
C TRP A 31 -7.54 -9.66 -15.68
N ALA A 32 -8.69 -10.25 -15.36
CA ALA A 32 -8.79 -11.30 -14.35
C ALA A 32 -8.00 -12.52 -14.82
N LEU A 33 -7.40 -13.24 -13.87
CA LEU A 33 -6.59 -14.43 -14.17
C LEU A 33 -7.29 -15.68 -13.66
N ALA A 34 -7.25 -16.75 -14.45
CA ALA A 34 -7.79 -18.04 -14.07
C ALA A 34 -6.87 -18.70 -13.03
N VAL A 35 -7.41 -18.93 -11.84
CA VAL A 35 -6.74 -19.64 -10.74
C VAL A 35 -7.69 -20.71 -10.23
N PHE A 36 -7.32 -21.98 -10.42
CA PHE A 36 -8.16 -23.15 -10.11
C PHE A 36 -9.57 -23.07 -10.76
N ASP A 37 -9.62 -22.89 -12.08
CA ASP A 37 -10.85 -22.80 -12.89
C ASP A 37 -11.81 -21.64 -12.55
N VAL A 38 -11.37 -20.70 -11.69
CA VAL A 38 -12.13 -19.49 -11.36
C VAL A 38 -11.33 -18.27 -11.79
N THR A 39 -11.96 -17.37 -12.55
CA THR A 39 -11.38 -16.06 -12.90
C THR A 39 -11.41 -15.14 -11.69
N ARG A 40 -10.25 -14.60 -11.31
CA ARG A 40 -10.07 -13.83 -10.06
C ARG A 40 -9.29 -12.55 -10.31
N HIS A 41 -9.50 -11.57 -9.43
CA HIS A 41 -8.64 -10.39 -9.38
C HIS A 41 -7.18 -10.81 -9.11
N PRO A 42 -6.20 -10.41 -9.93
CA PRO A 42 -4.77 -10.62 -9.66
C PRO A 42 -4.25 -9.65 -8.59
N ILE A 43 -4.78 -9.78 -7.35
CA ILE A 43 -4.52 -8.87 -6.24
C ILE A 43 -3.03 -8.70 -5.92
N ALA A 44 -2.25 -9.78 -5.97
CA ALA A 44 -0.82 -9.73 -5.75
C ALA A 44 -0.13 -8.81 -6.77
N LEU A 45 -0.55 -8.83 -8.04
CA LEU A 45 -0.04 -7.91 -9.06
C LEU A 45 -0.50 -6.47 -8.82
N TYR A 46 -1.72 -6.24 -8.34
CA TYR A 46 -2.16 -4.89 -7.95
C TYR A 46 -1.28 -4.31 -6.84
N ARG A 47 -0.95 -5.12 -5.82
CA ARG A 47 -0.06 -4.73 -4.73
C ARG A 47 1.38 -4.51 -5.22
N THR A 48 1.93 -5.40 -6.03
CA THR A 48 3.27 -5.20 -6.63
C THR A 48 3.33 -3.89 -7.41
N LEU A 49 2.39 -3.67 -8.34
CA LEU A 49 2.36 -2.46 -9.15
C LEU A 49 2.20 -1.21 -8.29
N GLY A 50 1.30 -1.22 -7.31
CA GLY A 50 1.12 -0.11 -6.39
C GLY A 50 2.38 0.22 -5.59
N MET A 51 3.10 -0.80 -5.10
CA MET A 51 4.35 -0.59 -4.37
C MET A 51 5.46 -0.06 -5.27
N LEU A 52 5.59 -0.55 -6.51
CA LEU A 52 6.59 -0.06 -7.47
C LEU A 52 6.31 1.38 -7.91
N ILE A 53 5.04 1.70 -8.19
CA ILE A 53 4.62 3.07 -8.53
C ILE A 53 4.93 4.01 -7.35
N LEU A 54 4.56 3.61 -6.12
CA LEU A 54 4.85 4.41 -4.93
C LEU A 54 6.35 4.58 -4.69
N ALA A 55 7.13 3.51 -4.83
CA ALA A 55 8.59 3.56 -4.72
C ALA A 55 9.20 4.50 -5.76
N GLY A 56 8.75 4.42 -7.01
CA GLY A 56 9.17 5.32 -8.09
C GLY A 56 8.79 6.78 -7.84
N LEU A 57 7.58 7.04 -7.36
CA LEU A 57 7.11 8.38 -7.02
C LEU A 57 7.97 9.00 -5.90
N LEU A 58 8.23 8.23 -4.83
CA LEU A 58 9.09 8.67 -3.73
C LEU A 58 10.55 8.82 -4.15
N PHE A 59 11.02 8.00 -5.09
CA PHE A 59 12.36 8.13 -5.63
C PHE A 59 12.51 9.42 -6.45
N TRP A 60 11.51 9.76 -7.25
CA TRP A 60 11.57 10.90 -8.16
C TRP A 60 11.23 12.24 -7.48
N GLN A 61 10.25 12.25 -6.58
CA GLN A 61 9.71 13.47 -5.96
C GLN A 61 10.01 13.58 -4.46
N GLY A 62 10.67 12.57 -3.88
CA GLY A 62 10.99 12.54 -2.46
C GLY A 62 12.00 13.61 -2.08
N ASP A 63 11.70 14.35 -1.01
CA ASP A 63 12.66 15.28 -0.41
C ASP A 63 13.57 14.52 0.56
N PHE A 64 14.72 14.08 0.06
CA PHE A 64 15.68 13.31 0.86
C PHE A 64 16.42 14.14 1.91
N THR A 65 16.32 15.47 1.87
CA THR A 65 16.81 16.33 2.96
C THR A 65 15.92 16.21 4.20
N ARG A 66 14.68 15.73 4.03
CA ARG A 66 13.67 15.52 5.07
C ARG A 66 13.22 14.07 5.09
N PRO A 67 14.06 13.14 5.58
CA PRO A 67 13.77 11.71 5.53
C PRO A 67 12.47 11.33 6.24
N GLY A 68 12.09 12.05 7.30
CA GLY A 68 10.81 11.85 8.00
C GLY A 68 9.58 12.06 7.10
N ARG A 69 9.63 13.02 6.17
CA ARG A 69 8.54 13.29 5.22
C ARG A 69 8.42 12.18 4.18
N VAL A 70 9.55 11.69 3.67
CA VAL A 70 9.58 10.55 2.73
C VAL A 70 9.04 9.29 3.39
N VAL A 71 9.39 9.04 4.66
CA VAL A 71 8.85 7.92 5.44
C VAL A 71 7.34 8.08 5.67
N GLY A 72 6.88 9.26 6.06
CA GLY A 72 5.44 9.53 6.24
C GLY A 72 4.63 9.28 4.98
N TRP A 73 5.11 9.75 3.82
CA TRP A 73 4.48 9.48 2.52
C TRP A 73 4.54 7.99 2.13
N ALA A 74 5.62 7.29 2.45
CA ALA A 74 5.70 5.84 2.21
C ALA A 74 4.67 5.07 3.03
N ILE A 75 4.52 5.39 4.32
CA ILE A 75 3.53 4.77 5.20
C ILE A 75 2.12 5.08 4.70
N PHE A 76 1.83 6.34 4.40
CA PHE A 76 0.53 6.77 3.91
C PHE A 76 0.16 6.08 2.58
N GLY A 77 1.06 6.11 1.59
CA GLY A 77 0.82 5.50 0.28
C GLY A 77 0.65 3.99 0.37
N TYR A 78 1.44 3.31 1.20
CA TYR A 78 1.31 1.87 1.43
C TYR A 78 -0.03 1.53 2.11
N ALA A 79 -0.43 2.32 3.11
CA ALA A 79 -1.71 2.15 3.77
C ALA A 79 -2.88 2.35 2.81
N LEU A 80 -2.82 3.36 1.93
CA LEU A 80 -3.84 3.59 0.91
C LEU A 80 -3.90 2.42 -0.09
N LEU A 81 -2.75 1.92 -0.53
CA LEU A 81 -2.67 0.74 -1.38
C LEU A 81 -3.34 -0.47 -0.72
N ARG A 82 -3.07 -0.71 0.57
CA ARG A 82 -3.71 -1.79 1.34
C ARG A 82 -5.21 -1.59 1.46
N LEU A 83 -5.66 -0.37 1.72
CA LEU A 83 -7.08 -0.05 1.85
C LEU A 83 -7.87 -0.39 0.57
N LEU A 84 -7.27 -0.10 -0.59
CA LEU A 84 -7.88 -0.34 -1.91
C LEU A 84 -7.73 -1.80 -2.37
N ALA A 85 -6.50 -2.33 -2.36
CA ALA A 85 -6.21 -3.65 -2.91
C ALA A 85 -6.82 -4.77 -2.07
N ASP A 86 -6.80 -4.65 -0.74
CA ASP A 86 -7.28 -5.72 0.15
C ASP A 86 -8.80 -5.87 0.12
N GLY A 87 -9.53 -4.91 -0.47
CA GLY A 87 -10.96 -5.07 -0.77
C GLY A 87 -11.24 -6.24 -1.72
N PHE A 88 -10.26 -6.59 -2.57
CA PHE A 88 -10.36 -7.69 -3.54
C PHE A 88 -9.81 -9.02 -2.99
N LEU A 89 -9.33 -9.09 -1.75
CA LEU A 89 -8.71 -10.31 -1.21
C LEU A 89 -9.79 -11.37 -0.90
N ALA A 90 -9.63 -12.62 -1.32
CA ALA A 90 -10.62 -13.66 -1.00
C ALA A 90 -10.61 -14.00 0.50
N ASP A 91 -9.47 -14.46 1.02
CA ASP A 91 -9.33 -14.99 2.39
C ASP A 91 -8.88 -13.92 3.39
N ALA A 92 -9.63 -12.81 3.49
CA ALA A 92 -9.32 -11.79 4.50
C ALA A 92 -9.97 -12.11 5.84
N ALA A 93 -9.22 -11.91 6.94
CA ALA A 93 -9.80 -11.89 8.27
C ALA A 93 -10.83 -10.74 8.38
N THR A 94 -12.01 -11.05 8.93
CA THR A 94 -13.10 -10.08 9.11
C THR A 94 -13.57 -10.00 10.55
N ILE A 95 -13.89 -8.79 11.01
CA ILE A 95 -14.62 -8.54 12.27
C ILE A 95 -15.95 -7.92 11.89
N SER A 96 -17.06 -8.57 12.23
CA SER A 96 -18.42 -8.09 11.90
C SER A 96 -18.63 -7.77 10.41
N GLY A 97 -18.05 -8.58 9.51
CA GLY A 97 -18.15 -8.40 8.06
C GLY A 97 -17.19 -7.33 7.48
N ILE A 98 -16.42 -6.63 8.31
CA ILE A 98 -15.41 -5.67 7.87
C ILE A 98 -14.04 -6.34 7.85
N ARG A 99 -13.30 -6.20 6.74
CA ARG A 99 -11.94 -6.75 6.61
C ARG A 99 -10.98 -6.03 7.55
N VAL A 100 -10.32 -6.78 8.42
CA VAL A 100 -9.40 -6.27 9.44
C VAL A 100 -8.24 -5.50 8.80
N SER A 101 -7.73 -5.99 7.66
CA SER A 101 -6.65 -5.32 6.93
C SER A 101 -7.04 -3.91 6.47
N GLN A 102 -8.29 -3.69 6.05
CA GLN A 102 -8.78 -2.37 5.66
C GLN A 102 -8.93 -1.44 6.86
N LEU A 103 -9.38 -1.94 8.02
CA LEU A 103 -9.43 -1.14 9.25
C LEU A 103 -8.05 -0.71 9.72
N ILE A 104 -7.08 -1.63 9.74
CA ILE A 104 -5.70 -1.33 10.08
C ILE A 104 -5.11 -0.33 9.08
N ALA A 105 -5.31 -0.56 7.78
CA ALA A 105 -4.85 0.35 6.74
C ALA A 105 -5.42 1.76 6.90
N LEU A 106 -6.71 1.88 7.23
CA LEU A 106 -7.34 3.18 7.49
C LEU A 106 -6.71 3.88 8.71
N ALA A 107 -6.54 3.17 9.82
CA ALA A 107 -5.92 3.72 11.03
C ALA A 107 -4.48 4.18 10.77
N VAL A 108 -3.69 3.39 10.05
CA VAL A 108 -2.31 3.73 9.66
C VAL A 108 -2.28 4.94 8.73
N ALA A 109 -3.20 5.02 7.75
CA ALA A 109 -3.29 6.16 6.85
C ALA A 109 -3.59 7.46 7.61
N LEU A 110 -4.53 7.43 8.56
CA LEU A 110 -4.86 8.59 9.40
C LEU A 110 -3.66 8.99 10.29
N GLY A 111 -2.99 8.02 10.92
CA GLY A 111 -1.78 8.28 11.71
C GLY A 111 -0.65 8.90 10.89
N ALA A 112 -0.46 8.45 9.65
CA ALA A 112 0.54 9.01 8.75
C ALA A 112 0.21 10.45 8.34
N VAL A 113 -1.06 10.78 8.11
CA VAL A 113 -1.50 12.16 7.83
C VAL A 113 -1.22 13.07 9.02
N LEU A 114 -1.52 12.64 10.25
CA LEU A 114 -1.26 13.41 11.45
C LEU A 114 0.24 13.68 11.66
N MET A 115 1.08 12.67 11.42
CA MET A 115 2.53 12.81 11.46
C MET A 115 3.04 13.82 10.42
N LEU A 116 2.52 13.74 9.19
CA LEU A 116 2.88 14.66 8.11
C LEU A 116 2.41 16.09 8.40
N SER A 117 1.21 16.27 8.96
CA SER A 117 0.72 17.60 9.32
C SER A 117 1.54 18.21 10.44
N GLY A 118 1.87 17.44 11.48
CA GLY A 118 2.75 17.90 12.57
C GLY A 118 4.09 18.43 12.06
N SER A 119 4.75 17.65 11.18
CA SER A 119 6.02 18.08 10.57
C SER A 119 5.92 19.35 9.72
N ALA A 120 4.75 19.62 9.14
CA ALA A 120 4.51 20.82 8.35
C ALA A 120 4.25 22.07 9.22
N PHE A 121 3.77 21.89 10.45
CA PHE A 121 3.58 22.98 11.41
C PHE A 121 4.90 23.44 12.01
N GLU A 122 5.75 22.52 12.47
CA GLU A 122 7.10 22.83 12.98
C GLU A 122 7.95 23.60 11.95
N GLU A 123 7.78 23.28 10.66
CA GLU A 123 8.51 23.95 9.59
C GLU A 123 8.08 25.42 9.42
N LYS A 124 6.80 25.74 9.60
CA LYS A 124 6.31 27.12 9.50
C LYS A 124 6.72 27.97 10.69
N GLU A 125 6.79 27.38 11.87
CA GLU A 125 7.24 28.05 13.09
C GLU A 125 8.73 28.41 13.00
N ASN A 126 9.58 27.47 12.60
CA ASN A 126 11.03 27.72 12.42
C ASN A 126 11.38 28.71 11.30
N GLN A 127 10.46 28.99 10.36
CA GLN A 127 10.66 30.02 9.32
C GLN A 127 10.16 31.40 9.75
N ALA A 128 9.41 31.48 10.84
CA ALA A 128 8.85 32.72 11.37
C ALA A 128 9.74 33.36 12.48
N GLU A 129 10.70 32.61 13.02
CA GLU A 129 11.77 33.09 13.92
C GLU A 129 13.01 33.56 13.16
#